data_AF-A0A1F9MSQ4-F1
#
_entry.id   AF-A0A1F9MSQ4-F1
#
_cell.length_a   1.000
_cell.length_b   1.000
_cell.length_c   1.000
_cell.angle_alpha   90.00
_cell.angle_beta   90.00
_cell.angle_gamma   90.00
#
_symmetry.space_group_name_H-M   'P 1'
#
loop_
_entity.id
_entity.type
_entity.pdbx_description
1 polymer ?
#
loop_
_entity_poly.entity_id
_entity_poly.type
_entity_poly.pdbx_seq_one_letter_code
_entity_poly.pdbx_strand_id
1 'polypeptide(L)'
;MATLTIHNIDPALKNAALKIIKGHGLTARSAMSAFLTKVVHDHDANESCFCCDLEMNDETTNDLLAAKSGATQYVECKDADDLFHKLGI
;
A
#
# COMPACT_ATOMS: atom_id res chain seq x y z
N MET A 1 -18.56 -21.49 3.66
CA MET A 1 -17.44 -20.73 4.27
C MET A 1 -16.43 -20.45 3.17
N ALA A 2 -16.10 -19.19 2.93
CA ALA A 2 -15.01 -18.84 2.01
C ALA A 2 -13.67 -19.09 2.70
N THR A 3 -12.71 -19.65 1.95
CA THR A 3 -11.35 -19.93 2.42
C THR A 3 -10.39 -19.06 1.64
N LEU A 4 -9.62 -18.22 2.34
CA LEU A 4 -8.54 -17.43 1.76
C LEU A 4 -7.21 -18.14 2.04
N THR A 5 -6.51 -18.53 0.98
CA THR A 5 -5.18 -19.12 1.07
C THR A 5 -4.15 -18.07 0.66
N ILE A 6 -3.24 -17.72 1.58
CA ILE A 6 -2.14 -16.79 1.27
C ILE A 6 -0.95 -17.61 0.80
N HIS A 7 -0.59 -17.45 -0.47
CA HIS A 7 0.57 -18.09 -1.09
C HIS A 7 1.81 -17.20 -0.94
N ASN A 8 3.00 -17.81 -0.91
CA ASN A 8 4.31 -17.13 -0.94
C ASN A 8 4.58 -16.14 0.22
N ILE A 9 4.25 -16.51 1.46
CA ILE A 9 4.81 -15.83 2.64
C ILE A 9 6.13 -16.51 3.03
N ASP A 10 7.17 -15.71 3.21
CA ASP A 10 8.44 -16.16 3.78
C ASP A 10 8.21 -16.87 5.15
N PRO A 11 8.73 -18.10 5.35
CA PRO A 11 8.49 -18.85 6.58
C PRO A 11 8.96 -18.14 7.85
N ALA A 12 10.05 -17.37 7.80
CA ALA A 12 10.56 -16.63 8.94
C ALA A 12 9.64 -15.45 9.27
N LEU A 13 9.19 -14.72 8.25
CA LEU A 13 8.20 -13.65 8.37
C LEU A 13 6.89 -14.15 8.95
N LYS A 14 6.39 -15.30 8.47
CA LYS A 14 5.18 -15.96 8.99
C LYS A 14 5.30 -16.22 10.49
N ASN A 15 6.40 -16.83 10.91
CA ASN A 15 6.61 -17.20 12.30
C ASN A 15 6.77 -15.98 13.21
N ALA A 16 7.46 -14.95 12.74
CA ALA A 16 7.60 -13.69 13.46
C ALA A 16 6.23 -13.00 13.63
N ALA A 17 5.45 -12.87 12.56
CA ALA A 17 4.12 -12.27 12.60
C ALA A 17 3.17 -13.05 13.53
N LEU A 18 3.16 -14.38 13.45
CA LEU A 18 2.34 -15.23 14.34
C LEU A 18 2.69 -15.04 15.82
N LYS A 19 3.97 -14.88 16.14
CA LYS A 19 4.41 -14.61 17.52
C LYS A 19 3.88 -13.28 18.04
N ILE A 20 3.93 -12.23 17.21
CA ILE A 20 3.44 -10.89 17.56
C ILE A 20 1.91 -10.90 17.72
N ILE A 21 1.20 -11.48 16.76
CA ILE A 21 -0.28 -11.58 16.78
C ILE A 21 -0.74 -12.33 18.04
N LYS A 22 -0.08 -13.44 18.38
CA LYS A 22 -0.37 -14.20 19.60
C LYS A 22 -0.03 -13.40 20.87
N GLY A 23 1.02 -12.59 20.85
CA GLY A 23 1.38 -11.67 21.94
C GLY A 23 0.28 -10.66 22.26
N HIS A 24 -0.56 -10.32 21.29
CA HIS A 24 -1.71 -9.44 21.46
C HIS A 24 -3.03 -10.19 21.73
N GLY A 25 -2.97 -11.51 22.00
CA GLY A 25 -4.15 -12.32 22.26
C GLY A 25 -5.04 -12.57 21.02
N LEU A 26 -4.55 -12.25 19.83
CA LEU A 26 -5.28 -12.42 18.58
C LEU A 26 -4.87 -13.73 17.89
N THR A 27 -5.73 -14.17 16.97
CA THR A 27 -5.40 -15.24 16.01
C THR A 27 -5.06 -14.62 14.66
N ALA A 28 -4.29 -15.33 13.82
CA ALA A 28 -4.04 -14.89 12.45
C ALA A 28 -5.35 -14.63 11.68
N ARG A 29 -6.38 -15.45 11.94
CA ARG A 29 -7.70 -15.29 11.34
C ARG A 29 -8.38 -14.00 11.77
N SER A 30 -8.40 -13.70 13.06
CA SER A 30 -9.04 -12.47 13.58
C SER A 30 -8.29 -11.22 13.13
N ALA A 31 -6.96 -11.25 13.11
CA ALA A 31 -6.13 -10.16 12.60
C ALA A 31 -6.37 -9.92 11.10
N MET A 32 -6.36 -10.98 10.29
CA MET A 32 -6.61 -10.87 8.85
C MET A 32 -8.03 -10.42 8.54
N SER A 33 -9.03 -10.91 9.28
CA SER A 33 -10.41 -10.48 9.11
C SER A 33 -10.58 -9.00 9.46
N ALA A 34 -9.99 -8.53 10.56
CA ALA A 34 -10.05 -7.12 10.95
C ALA A 34 -9.39 -6.22 9.90
N PHE A 35 -8.24 -6.64 9.36
CA PHE A 35 -7.56 -5.93 8.28
C PHE A 35 -8.43 -5.85 7.03
N LEU A 36 -8.93 -6.99 6.52
CA LEU A 36 -9.78 -7.01 5.32
C LEU A 36 -11.08 -6.22 5.52
N THR A 37 -11.69 -6.28 6.70
CA THR A 37 -12.88 -5.48 7.01
C THR A 37 -12.57 -3.99 6.95
N LYS A 38 -11.43 -3.54 7.49
CA LYS A 38 -11.01 -2.14 7.40
C LYS A 38 -10.74 -1.73 5.96
N VAL A 39 -10.03 -2.54 5.18
CA VAL A 39 -9.77 -2.28 3.75
C VAL A 39 -11.08 -2.10 2.96
N VAL A 40 -12.07 -2.96 3.19
CA VAL A 40 -13.39 -2.86 2.54
C VAL A 40 -14.14 -1.60 3.00
N HIS A 41 -14.12 -1.31 4.31
CA HIS A 41 -14.87 -0.18 4.87
C HIS A 41 -14.27 1.18 4.48
N ASP A 42 -12.94 1.26 4.35
CA ASP A 42 -12.22 2.48 3.95
C ASP A 42 -12.32 2.69 2.42
N HIS A 43 -12.40 1.61 1.63
CA HIS A 43 -12.67 1.68 0.19
C HIS A 43 -14.03 2.35 -0.11
N ASP A 44 -15.07 2.03 0.68
CA ASP A 44 -16.39 2.67 0.53
C ASP A 44 -16.39 4.14 0.98
N ALA A 45 -15.39 4.56 1.78
CA ALA A 45 -15.23 5.92 2.29
C ALA A 45 -14.34 6.82 1.41
N ASN A 46 -13.78 6.33 0.28
CA ASN A 46 -12.75 7.02 -0.51
C ASN A 46 -11.50 7.45 0.30
N GLU A 47 -11.28 6.86 1.48
CA GLU A 47 -10.06 7.05 2.26
C GLU A 47 -9.02 6.01 1.81
N SER A 48 -7.73 6.29 2.01
CA SER A 48 -6.65 5.39 1.57
C SER A 48 -6.89 3.97 2.10
N CYS A 49 -7.06 3.01 1.18
CA CYS A 49 -7.48 1.62 1.43
C CYS A 49 -6.52 0.76 2.29
N PHE A 50 -5.56 1.35 2.98
CA PHE A 50 -4.56 0.66 3.78
C PHE A 50 -4.45 1.30 5.17
N CYS A 51 -4.27 0.49 6.21
CA CYS A 51 -3.95 1.00 7.55
C CYS A 51 -2.77 1.98 7.42
N CYS A 52 -2.92 3.18 8.01
CA CYS A 52 -2.21 4.41 7.65
C CYS A 52 -0.67 4.42 7.74
N ASP A 53 -0.04 3.29 8.09
CA ASP A 53 1.41 3.17 8.30
C ASP A 53 2.02 2.00 7.50
N LEU A 54 1.31 1.48 6.48
CA LEU A 54 1.92 0.57 5.51
C LEU A 54 2.80 1.38 4.55
N GLU A 55 4.01 1.68 5.00
CA GLU A 55 5.03 2.32 4.17
C GLU A 55 5.41 1.38 3.02
N MET A 56 5.33 1.89 1.79
CA MET A 56 6.09 1.29 0.70
C MET A 56 7.56 1.46 1.03
N ASN A 57 8.34 0.38 1.00
CA ASN A 57 9.78 0.52 1.25
C ASN A 57 10.37 1.51 0.22
N ASP A 58 11.35 2.28 0.65
CA ASP A 58 11.95 3.33 -0.17
C ASP A 58 12.49 2.79 -1.50
N GLU A 59 12.92 1.54 -1.52
CA GLU A 59 13.41 0.82 -2.70
C GLU A 59 12.30 0.66 -3.76
N THR A 60 11.10 0.21 -3.39
CA THR A 60 9.97 0.08 -4.34
C THR A 60 9.46 1.45 -4.79
N THR A 61 9.50 2.45 -3.91
CA THR A 61 9.14 3.83 -4.26
C THR A 61 10.13 4.41 -5.29
N ASN A 62 11.43 4.24 -5.06
CA ASN A 62 12.48 4.68 -5.96
C ASN A 62 12.46 3.90 -7.28
N ASP A 63 12.19 2.60 -7.26
CA ASP A 63 12.05 1.78 -8.46
C ASP A 63 10.81 2.14 -9.27
N LEU A 64 9.69 2.52 -8.63
CA LEU A 64 8.50 3.04 -9.32
C LEU A 64 8.74 4.42 -9.93
N LEU A 65 9.46 5.31 -9.25
CA LEU A 65 9.88 6.60 -9.79
C LEU A 65 10.87 6.41 -10.96
N ALA A 66 11.81 5.47 -10.82
CA ALA A 66 12.78 5.14 -11.85
C ALA A 66 12.13 4.45 -13.07
N ALA A 67 11.19 3.53 -12.85
CA ALA A 67 10.41 2.90 -13.92
C ALA A 67 9.55 3.91 -14.69
N LYS A 68 9.05 4.96 -14.02
CA LYS A 68 8.39 6.11 -14.67
C LYS A 68 9.39 7.05 -15.37
N SER A 69 10.64 7.10 -14.92
CA SER A 69 11.70 7.96 -15.47
C SER A 69 12.25 7.54 -16.83
N GLY A 70 11.87 6.35 -17.33
CA GLY A 70 12.25 5.89 -18.68
C GLY A 70 11.73 6.77 -19.82
N ALA A 71 10.88 7.75 -19.54
CA ALA A 71 10.28 8.64 -20.55
C ALA A 71 10.09 10.11 -20.09
N THR A 72 10.84 10.62 -19.12
CA THR A 72 10.57 11.97 -18.57
C THR A 72 11.47 13.04 -19.17
N GLN A 73 11.00 13.70 -20.23
CA GLN A 73 11.44 15.07 -20.52
C GLN A 73 10.87 15.98 -19.42
N TYR A 74 11.74 16.55 -18.60
CA TYR A 74 11.32 17.58 -17.64
C TYR A 74 10.91 18.83 -18.41
N VAL A 75 9.66 19.28 -18.21
CA VAL A 75 9.15 20.53 -18.78
C VAL A 75 9.09 21.56 -17.66
N GLU A 76 9.96 22.56 -17.71
CA GLU A 76 9.90 23.67 -16.76
C GLU A 76 8.60 24.45 -16.93
N CYS A 77 7.99 24.83 -15.80
CA CYS A 77 6.83 25.69 -15.74
C CYS A 77 7.17 26.95 -14.94
N LYS A 78 6.72 28.11 -15.40
CA LYS A 78 7.05 29.40 -14.78
C LYS A 78 6.26 29.66 -13.50
N ASP A 79 5.01 29.22 -13.48
CA ASP A 79 4.04 29.40 -12.39
C ASP A 79 2.94 28.33 -12.47
N ALA A 80 1.96 28.41 -11.56
CA ALA A 80 0.86 27.46 -11.49
C ALA A 80 -0.06 27.53 -12.71
N ASP A 81 -0.27 28.70 -13.31
CA ASP A 81 -1.13 28.85 -14.49
C ASP A 81 -0.49 28.19 -15.72
N ASP A 82 0.82 28.35 -15.90
CA ASP A 82 1.59 27.66 -16.94
C ASP A 82 1.60 26.13 -16.74
N LEU A 83 1.60 25.66 -15.49
CA LEU A 83 1.47 24.24 -15.17
C LEU A 83 0.10 23.69 -15.58
N PHE A 84 -0.99 24.34 -15.18
CA PHE A 84 -2.36 23.92 -15.52
C PHE A 84 -2.59 23.93 -17.03
N HIS A 85 -2.12 24.99 -17.70
CA HIS A 85 -2.18 25.09 -19.15
C HIS A 85 -1.45 23.95 -19.86
N LYS A 86 -0.23 23.60 -19.41
CA LYS A 86 0.56 22.50 -19.98
C LYS A 86 0.00 21.12 -19.66
N LEU A 87 -0.71 20.97 -18.55
CA LEU A 87 -1.42 19.74 -18.16
C LEU A 87 -2.79 19.61 -18.83
N GLY A 88 -3.33 20.69 -19.41
CA GLY A 88 -4.63 20.70 -20.08
C GLY A 88 -5.82 20.59 -19.13
N ILE A 89 -5.65 21.04 -17.89
CA ILE A 89 -6.68 21.06 -16.83
C ILE A 89 -6.89 22.47 -16.28
#